data_AF-A0A8S2SQI6-F1
#
_entry.id   AF-A0A8S2SQI6-F1
#
_cell.length_a   1.000
_cell.length_b   1.000
_cell.length_c   1.000
_cell.angle_alpha   90.00
_cell.angle_beta   90.00
_cell.angle_gamma   90.00
#
_symmetry.space_group_name_H-M   'P 1'
#
loop_
_entity.id
_entity.type
_entity.pdbx_description
1 polymer ?
#
loop_
_entity_poly.entity_id
_entity_poly.type
_entity_poly.pdbx_seq_one_letter_code
_entity_poly.pdbx_strand_id
1 'polypeptide(L)' 'MATVAENRYGKEGVRLVRVHRSPYNGNTFDEWTVRVLIEGDFNSSYTDADNSKLLPTDTMKNT' A
#
# COMPACT_ATOMS: atom_id res chain seq x y z
N MET A 1 -19.05 -9.84 -24.07
CA MET A 1 -18.03 -10.40 -23.16
C MET A 1 -17.74 -9.37 -22.09
N ALA A 2 -17.52 -9.80 -20.85
CA ALA A 2 -17.12 -8.89 -19.77
C ALA A 2 -15.64 -8.50 -19.94
N THR A 3 -15.30 -7.28 -19.56
CA THR A 3 -13.93 -6.74 -19.61
C THR A 3 -13.60 -6.05 -18.29
N VAL A 4 -12.31 -6.04 -17.91
CA VAL A 4 -11.84 -5.30 -16.73
C VAL A 4 -11.86 -3.81 -17.04
N ALA A 5 -12.49 -3.02 -16.18
CA ALA A 5 -12.49 -1.56 -16.26
C ALA A 5 -11.23 -0.97 -15.57
N GLU A 6 -11.22 0.34 -15.34
CA GLU A 6 -10.19 0.97 -14.51
C GLU A 6 -10.10 0.28 -13.14
N ASN A 7 -8.87 -0.07 -12.73
CA ASN A 7 -8.63 -0.82 -11.51
C ASN A 7 -7.37 -0.33 -10.80
N ARG A 8 -7.42 -0.41 -9.47
CA ARG A 8 -6.32 -0.12 -8.57
C ARG A 8 -6.45 -0.98 -7.32
N TYR A 9 -5.33 -1.36 -6.73
CA TYR A 9 -5.34 -2.14 -5.50
C TYR A 9 -4.18 -1.73 -4.58
N GLY A 10 -4.28 -2.12 -3.31
CA GLY A 10 -3.18 -1.93 -2.37
C GLY A 10 -3.59 -2.17 -0.93
N LYS A 11 -3.01 -1.41 0.00
CA LYS A 11 -3.24 -1.54 1.44
C LYS A 11 -3.82 -0.25 2.00
N GLU A 12 -4.80 -0.40 2.87
CA GLU A 12 -5.45 0.70 3.60
C GLU A 12 -5.43 0.40 5.10
N GLY A 13 -5.55 1.45 5.91
CA GLY A 13 -5.58 1.33 7.37
C GLY A 13 -4.21 1.03 7.99
N VAL A 14 -3.12 1.33 7.28
CA VAL A 14 -1.77 1.17 7.82
C VAL A 14 -1.51 2.29 8.82
N ARG A 15 -1.60 2.00 10.11
CA ARG A 15 -1.28 2.94 11.18
C ARG A 15 0.22 2.99 11.40
N LEU A 16 0.80 4.17 11.21
CA LEU A 16 2.23 4.40 11.35
C LEU A 16 2.48 5.51 12.36
N VAL A 17 3.38 5.25 13.30
CA VAL A 17 3.89 6.26 14.24
C VAL A 17 5.39 6.40 14.04
N ARG A 18 5.86 7.63 13.87
CA ARG A 18 7.29 7.97 13.86
C ARG A 18 7.61 8.82 15.07
N VAL A 19 8.50 8.32 15.92
CA VAL A 19 9.02 9.08 17.08
C VAL A 19 10.34 9.74 16.70
N HIS A 20 10.41 11.05 16.81
CA HIS A 20 11.65 11.81 16.69
C HIS A 20 12.21 12.03 18.08
N ARG A 21 13.40 11.46 18.34
CA ARG A 21 14.05 11.56 19.64
C ARG A 21 15.05 12.70 19.65
N SER A 22 14.96 13.59 20.64
CA SER A 22 15.91 14.69 20.83
C SER A 22 16.55 14.61 22.21
N PRO A 23 17.88 14.78 22.31
CA PRO A 23 18.58 14.76 23.60
C PRO A 23 18.26 15.98 24.48
N TYR A 24 17.82 17.10 23.90
CA TYR A 24 17.66 18.36 24.63
C TYR A 24 16.25 18.97 24.52
N ASN A 25 15.46 18.61 23.51
CA ASN A 25 14.19 19.28 23.20
C ASN A 25 12.95 18.39 23.39
N GLY A 26 13.10 17.27 24.11
CA GLY A 26 12.05 16.28 24.28
C GLY A 26 11.77 15.48 23.00
N ASN A 27 11.08 14.35 23.15
CA ASN A 27 10.69 13.53 22.01
C ASN A 27 9.37 14.07 21.42
N THR A 28 9.27 14.11 20.10
CA THR A 28 8.02 14.37 19.38
C THR A 28 7.60 13.12 18.62
N PHE A 29 6.33 13.05 18.20
CA PHE A 29 5.88 11.99 17.32
C PHE A 29 4.88 12.51 16.30
N ASP A 30 4.89 11.84 15.15
CA ASP A 30 3.88 11.97 14.12
C ASP A 30 3.11 10.65 14.03
N GLU A 31 1.79 10.73 13.82
CA GLU A 31 0.93 9.58 13.58
C GLU A 31 0.16 9.78 12.26
N TRP A 32 0.10 8.72 11.46
CA TRP A 32 -0.68 8.68 10.22
C TRP A 32 -1.49 7.40 10.10
N THR A 33 -2.63 7.50 9.43
CA THR A 33 -3.30 6.35 8.83
C THR A 33 -3.10 6.43 7.32
N VAL A 34 -2.31 5.50 6.77
CA VAL A 34 -1.85 5.53 5.39
C VAL A 34 -2.69 4.60 4.52
N ARG A 35 -2.99 5.07 3.31
CA ARG A 35 -3.54 4.27 2.21
C ARG A 35 -2.60 4.38 1.01
N VAL A 36 -2.27 3.23 0.43
CA VAL A 36 -1.49 3.13 -0.81
C VAL A 36 -2.30 2.32 -1.80
N LEU A 37 -2.45 2.85 -3.02
CA LEU A 37 -3.05 2.18 -4.15
C LEU A 37 -2.10 2.30 -5.34
N ILE A 38 -1.97 1.23 -6.11
CA ILE A 38 -1.19 1.22 -7.36
C ILE A 38 -2.08 0.83 -8.54
N GLU A 39 -1.70 1.35 -9.70
CA GLU A 39 -2.34 1.16 -11.00
C GLU A 39 -1.29 0.65 -11.98
N GLY A 40 -1.70 -0.19 -12.94
CA GLY A 40 -0.78 -0.84 -13.86
C GLY A 40 -1.42 -1.97 -14.66
N ASP A 41 -0.58 -2.75 -15.34
CA ASP A 41 -1.02 -3.94 -16.09
C ASP A 41 -1.31 -5.12 -15.16
N PHE A 42 -2.55 -5.17 -14.66
CA PHE A 42 -3.06 -6.21 -13.77
C PHE A 42 -4.18 -7.04 -14.39
N ASN A 43 -4.44 -6.94 -15.70
CA ASN A 43 -5.58 -7.62 -16.31
C ASN A 43 -5.55 -9.14 -16.06
N SER A 44 -4.36 -9.74 -16.17
CA SER A 44 -4.14 -11.18 -16.00
C SER A 44 -4.52 -11.71 -14.61
N SER A 45 -4.47 -10.87 -13.55
CA SER A 45 -4.89 -11.32 -12.22
C SER A 45 -6.41 -11.46 -12.10
N TYR A 46 -7.18 -10.70 -12.90
CA TYR A 46 -8.65 -10.78 -12.91
C TYR A 46 -9.17 -11.82 -13.91
N THR A 47 -8.48 -12.01 -15.04
CA THR A 47 -8.94 -12.89 -16.12
C THR A 47 -8.38 -14.30 -16.06
N ASP A 48 -7.12 -14.45 -15.64
CA ASP A 48 -6.36 -15.70 -15.77
C ASP A 48 -5.86 -16.25 -14.42
N ALA A 49 -6.18 -15.55 -13.31
CA ALA A 49 -5.65 -15.81 -11.98
C ALA A 49 -4.10 -15.80 -11.90
N ASP A 50 -3.44 -15.12 -12.83
CA ASP A 50 -1.99 -14.94 -12.83
C ASP A 50 -1.59 -13.70 -12.00
N ASN A 51 -0.98 -13.98 -10.84
CA ASN A 51 -0.51 -12.98 -9.90
C ASN A 51 0.95 -12.56 -10.12
N SER A 52 1.61 -12.99 -11.20
CA SER A 52 3.03 -12.69 -11.48
C SER A 52 3.36 -11.19 -11.51
N LYS A 53 2.37 -10.36 -11.85
CA LYS A 53 2.49 -8.89 -11.89
C LYS A 53 2.02 -8.19 -10.60
N LEU A 54 1.51 -8.94 -9.61
CA LEU A 54 1.03 -8.36 -8.35
C LEU A 54 2.18 -8.20 -7.35
N LEU A 55 2.32 -7.00 -6.81
CA LEU A 55 3.02 -6.74 -5.57
C LEU A 55 2.08 -7.09 -4.41
N PRO A 56 2.42 -8.00 -3.49
CA PRO A 56 1.55 -8.32 -2.37
C PRO A 56 1.24 -7.07 -1.53
N THR A 57 0.00 -6.93 -1.07
CA THR A 57 -0.40 -5.77 -0.24
C THR A 57 0.33 -5.75 1.11
N ASP A 58 0.83 -6.91 1.57
CA ASP A 58 1.74 -6.98 2.73
C ASP A 58 3.11 -6.36 2.44
N THR A 59 3.67 -6.57 1.25
CA THR A 59 4.93 -5.95 0.82
C THR A 59 4.80 -4.43 0.75
N MET A 60 3.66 -3.91 0.28
CA MET A 60 3.37 -2.46 0.31
C MET A 60 3.34 -1.90 1.73
N LYS A 61 2.72 -2.62 2.68
CA LYS A 61 2.70 -2.25 4.11
C LYS A 61 4.10 -2.21 4.72
N ASN A 62 5.01 -3.07 4.25
CA ASN A 62 6.39 -3.15 4.75
C ASN A 62 7.31 -2.07 4.15
N THR A 63 6.88 -1.39 3.09
CA THR A 63 7.64 -0.30 2.44
C THR A 63 7.53 0.99 3.23
#